data_AF-A0A2H0UBK6-F1
#
_entry.id   AF-A0A2H0UBK6-F1
#
_cell.length_a   1.000
_cell.length_b   1.000
_cell.length_c   1.000
_cell.angle_alpha   90.00
_cell.angle_beta   90.00
_cell.angle_gamma   90.00
#
_symmetry.space_group_name_H-M   'P 1'
#
loop_
_entity.id
_entity.type
_entity.pdbx_description
1 polymer ?
#
loop_
_entity_poly.entity_id
_entity_poly.type
_entity_poly.pdbx_seq_one_letter_code
_entity_poly.pdbx_strand_id
1 'polypeptide(L)'
;MADLQDLTKQFDTLVQAGDEKAARAFLVENLQEFPQDMREKIILAFFAEAAVTQADEIGAKADIQKEGADALDILSQARAELENAQRITELQDQLGRREN
;
A
#
# COMPACT_ATOMS: atom_id res chain seq x y z
N MET A 1 0.53 12.70 -15.36
CA MET A 1 -0.27 12.03 -14.33
C MET A 1 -1.56 11.60 -14.98
N ALA A 2 -1.82 10.30 -15.03
CA ALA A 2 -3.10 9.79 -15.49
C ALA A 2 -4.22 10.21 -14.52
N ASP A 3 -5.45 10.41 -15.01
CA ASP A 3 -6.60 10.65 -14.14
C ASP A 3 -6.88 9.37 -13.33
N LEU A 4 -7.12 9.53 -12.03
CA LEU A 4 -7.46 8.41 -11.14
C LEU A 4 -8.69 7.65 -11.66
N GLN A 5 -9.68 8.35 -12.22
CA GLN A 5 -10.84 7.70 -12.81
C GLN A 5 -10.48 6.81 -13.99
N ASP A 6 -9.48 7.21 -14.79
CA ASP A 6 -9.03 6.44 -15.94
C ASP A 6 -8.19 5.22 -15.51
N LEU A 7 -7.39 5.35 -14.44
CA LEU A 7 -6.67 4.22 -13.86
C LEU A 7 -7.64 3.18 -13.29
N THR A 8 -8.67 3.60 -12.56
CA THR A 8 -9.68 2.69 -12.00
C THR A 8 -10.48 1.99 -13.10
N LYS A 9 -10.92 2.71 -14.15
CA LYS A 9 -11.65 2.08 -15.27
C LYS A 9 -10.81 1.05 -16.03
N GLN A 10 -9.52 1.34 -16.24
CA GLN A 10 -8.60 0.40 -16.89
C GLN A 10 -8.41 -0.85 -16.04
N PHE A 11 -8.21 -0.68 -14.73
CA PHE A 11 -8.15 -1.80 -13.80
C PHE A 11 -9.46 -2.63 -13.80
N ASP A 12 -10.62 -1.97 -13.71
CA ASP A 12 -11.93 -2.64 -13.73
C ASP A 12 -12.14 -3.44 -15.00
N THR A 13 -11.67 -2.94 -16.15
CA THR A 13 -11.75 -3.66 -17.43
C THR A 13 -10.94 -4.96 -17.39
N LEU A 14 -9.74 -4.92 -16.80
CA LEU A 14 -8.89 -6.12 -16.64
C LEU A 14 -9.53 -7.13 -15.68
N VAL A 15 -10.12 -6.65 -14.59
CA VAL A 15 -10.86 -7.49 -13.63
C VAL A 15 -12.09 -8.14 -14.28
N GLN A 16 -12.86 -7.37 -15.05
CA GLN A 16 -14.04 -7.89 -15.78
C GLN A 16 -13.66 -8.91 -16.85
N ALA A 17 -12.49 -8.78 -17.46
CA ALA A 17 -11.95 -9.76 -18.39
C ALA A 17 -11.50 -11.06 -17.70
N GLY A 18 -11.44 -11.09 -16.37
CA GLY A 18 -10.96 -12.23 -15.60
C GLY A 18 -9.45 -12.47 -15.71
N ASP A 19 -8.70 -11.50 -16.25
CA ASP A 19 -7.24 -11.60 -16.39
C ASP A 19 -6.55 -11.02 -15.16
N GLU A 20 -6.55 -11.83 -14.10
CA GLU A 20 -5.94 -11.48 -12.81
C GLU A 20 -4.45 -11.16 -12.94
N LYS A 21 -3.74 -11.84 -13.85
CA LYS A 21 -2.31 -11.59 -14.09
C LYS A 21 -2.09 -10.21 -14.70
N ALA A 22 -2.90 -9.84 -15.69
CA ALA A 22 -2.83 -8.52 -16.31
C ALA A 22 -3.27 -7.42 -15.33
N ALA A 23 -4.32 -7.65 -14.53
CA ALA A 23 -4.76 -6.71 -13.49
C ALA A 23 -3.65 -6.46 -12.45
N ARG A 24 -2.95 -7.52 -12.03
CA ARG A 24 -1.81 -7.43 -11.10
C ARG A 24 -0.63 -6.68 -11.70
N ALA A 25 -0.27 -6.98 -12.95
CA ALA A 25 0.79 -6.27 -13.67
C ALA A 25 0.47 -4.77 -13.79
N PHE A 26 -0.78 -4.44 -14.12
CA PHE A 26 -1.25 -3.06 -14.22
C PHE A 26 -1.06 -2.27 -12.92
N LEU A 27 -1.43 -2.85 -11.77
CA LEU A 27 -1.25 -2.20 -10.47
C LEU A 27 0.22 -1.95 -10.12
N VAL A 28 1.12 -2.86 -10.49
CA VAL A 28 2.56 -2.72 -10.25
C VAL A 28 3.18 -1.67 -11.17
N GLU A 29 2.87 -1.71 -12.46
CA GLU A 29 3.40 -0.78 -13.47
C GLU A 29 2.93 0.66 -13.23
N ASN A 30 1.69 0.83 -12.78
CA ASN A 30 1.09 2.15 -12.55
C ASN A 30 1.12 2.56 -11.08
N LEU A 31 1.84 1.82 -10.21
CA LEU A 31 1.80 2.04 -8.77
C LEU A 31 2.08 3.51 -8.42
N GLN A 32 3.09 4.14 -9.02
CA GLN A 32 3.47 5.52 -8.73
C GLN A 32 2.42 6.56 -9.15
N GLU A 33 1.54 6.24 -10.10
CA GLU A 33 0.49 7.13 -10.59
C GLU A 33 -0.73 7.17 -9.64
N PHE A 34 -0.87 6.18 -8.74
CA PHE A 34 -1.91 6.22 -7.72
C PHE A 34 -1.59 7.23 -6.61
N PRO A 35 -2.62 7.85 -6.01
CA PRO A 35 -2.50 8.61 -4.78
C PRO A 35 -1.78 7.81 -3.69
N GLN A 36 -1.04 8.51 -2.83
CA GLN A 36 -0.19 7.89 -1.82
C GLN A 36 -0.95 6.83 -1.01
N ASP A 37 -2.13 7.15 -0.50
CA ASP A 37 -2.99 6.28 0.32
C ASP A 37 -3.42 4.99 -0.42
N MET A 38 -3.66 5.08 -1.72
CA MET A 38 -4.00 3.92 -2.55
C MET A 38 -2.78 3.04 -2.80
N ARG A 39 -1.59 3.62 -3.03
CA ARG A 39 -0.35 2.85 -3.19
C ARG A 39 -0.07 1.97 -1.99
N GLU A 40 -0.27 2.51 -0.79
CA GLU A 40 -0.04 1.77 0.46
C GLU A 40 -0.96 0.57 0.55
N LYS A 41 -2.26 0.77 0.25
CA LYS A 41 -3.26 -0.29 0.27
C LYS A 41 -2.94 -1.38 -0.76
N ILE A 42 -2.50 -1.01 -1.95
CA ILE A 42 -2.09 -1.95 -3.00
C ILE A 42 -0.88 -2.78 -2.54
N ILE A 43 0.15 -2.12 -2.00
CA ILE A 43 1.35 -2.81 -1.48
C ILE A 43 0.96 -3.77 -0.35
N LEU A 44 0.12 -3.31 0.58
CA LEU A 44 -0.34 -4.11 1.72
C LEU A 44 -1.13 -5.35 1.26
N ALA A 45 -2.01 -5.19 0.28
CA ALA A 45 -2.79 -6.29 -0.27
C ALA A 45 -1.90 -7.36 -0.91
N PHE A 46 -0.91 -6.97 -1.71
CA PHE A 46 0.05 -7.92 -2.30
C PHE A 46 0.91 -8.63 -1.27
N PHE A 47 1.30 -7.93 -0.20
CA PHE A 47 2.02 -8.55 0.89
C PHE A 47 1.16 -9.58 1.63
N ALA A 48 -0.08 -9.23 1.97
CA ALA A 48 -1.01 -10.13 2.64
C ALA A 48 -1.30 -11.39 1.79
N GLU A 49 -1.51 -11.22 0.48
CA GLU A 49 -1.70 -12.33 -0.46
C GLU A 49 -0.49 -13.27 -0.50
N ALA A 50 0.72 -12.72 -0.60
CA ALA A 50 1.95 -13.52 -0.61
C ALA A 50 2.14 -14.28 0.71
N ALA A 51 1.88 -13.64 1.85
CA ALA A 51 1.95 -14.28 3.16
C ALA A 51 0.93 -15.41 3.31
N VAL A 52 -0.31 -15.23 2.84
CA VAL A 52 -1.34 -16.28 2.86
C VAL A 52 -0.98 -17.45 1.94
N THR A 53 -0.46 -17.18 0.74
CA THR A 53 -0.04 -18.22 -0.20
C THR A 53 1.07 -19.08 0.41
N GLN A 54 2.06 -18.44 1.03
CA GLN A 54 3.14 -19.15 1.71
C GLN A 54 2.64 -19.94 2.94
N ALA A 55 1.63 -19.42 3.65
CA ALA A 55 1.00 -20.13 4.76
C ALA A 55 0.21 -21.37 4.32
N ASP A 56 -0.43 -21.30 3.14
CA ASP A 56 -1.14 -22.43 2.52
C ASP A 56 -0.19 -23.54 2.11
N GLU A 57 0.99 -23.21 1.57
CA GLU A 57 2.03 -24.19 1.22
C GLU A 57 2.61 -24.91 2.46
N ILE A 58 2.59 -24.26 3.62
CA ILE A 58 3.17 -24.77 4.88
C ILE A 58 2.11 -25.41 5.80
N GLY A 59 0.81 -25.26 5.50
CA GLY A 59 -0.30 -25.77 6.31
C GLY A 59 -0.50 -25.04 7.65
N ALA A 60 0.02 -23.81 7.79
CA ALA A 60 0.03 -23.01 9.02
C ALA A 60 -0.88 -21.77 8.95
N LYS A 61 -1.97 -21.86 8.17
CA LYS A 61 -2.81 -20.73 7.74
C LYS A 61 -3.35 -19.84 8.87
N ALA A 62 -3.78 -20.43 9.98
CA ALA A 62 -4.43 -19.70 11.06
C ALA A 62 -3.47 -18.82 11.87
N ASP A 63 -2.26 -19.30 12.14
CA ASP A 63 -1.26 -18.57 12.93
C ASP A 63 -0.61 -17.45 12.11
N ILE A 64 -0.29 -17.71 10.84
CA ILE A 64 0.28 -16.69 9.94
C ILE A 64 -0.74 -15.59 9.59
N GLN A 65 -2.04 -15.91 9.46
CA GLN A 65 -3.05 -14.87 9.24
C GLN A 65 -3.17 -13.92 10.44
N LYS A 66 -3.09 -14.46 11.66
CA LYS A 66 -3.13 -13.66 12.88
C LYS A 66 -1.87 -12.83 13.05
N GLU A 67 -0.69 -13.45 12.95
CA GLU A 67 0.60 -12.76 13.05
C GLU A 67 0.80 -11.75 11.91
N GLY A 68 0.32 -12.08 10.71
CA GLY A 68 0.31 -11.19 9.56
C GLY A 68 -0.56 -9.96 9.80
N ALA A 69 -1.81 -10.13 10.26
CA ALA A 69 -2.68 -9.00 10.59
C ALA A 69 -2.08 -8.10 11.69
N ASP A 70 -1.49 -8.70 12.72
CA ASP A 70 -0.80 -7.96 13.79
C ASP A 70 0.43 -7.19 13.24
N ALA A 71 1.20 -7.81 12.34
CA ALA A 71 2.32 -7.14 11.67
C ALA A 71 1.88 -6.00 10.76
N LEU A 72 0.74 -6.13 10.07
CA LEU A 72 0.18 -5.04 9.25
C LEU A 72 -0.26 -3.87 10.12
N ASP A 73 -0.84 -4.13 11.29
CA ASP A 73 -1.24 -3.07 12.22
C ASP A 73 -0.01 -2.34 12.78
N ILE A 74 1.05 -3.09 13.13
CA ILE A 74 2.34 -2.52 13.57
C ILE A 74 2.97 -1.68 12.45
N LEU A 75 2.96 -2.16 11.19
CA LEU A 75 3.49 -1.40 10.05
C LEU A 75 2.69 -0.13 9.77
N SER A 76 1.36 -0.19 9.91
CA SER A 76 0.48 0.97 9.80
C SER A 76 0.77 2.00 10.89
N GLN A 77 0.95 1.56 12.14
CA GLN A 77 1.30 2.44 13.27
C GLN A 77 2.69 3.07 13.11
N ALA A 78 3.70 2.27 12.76
CA ALA A 78 5.06 2.76 12.52
C ALA A 78 5.10 3.81 11.40
N ARG A 79 4.29 3.62 10.36
CA ARG A 79 4.12 4.63 9.31
C ARG A 79 3.45 5.91 9.84
N ALA A 80 2.38 5.73 10.63
CA ALA A 80 1.76 6.75 11.48
C ALA A 80 2.76 7.73 12.10
N GLU A 81 3.73 7.15 12.80
CA GLU A 81 4.75 7.86 13.55
C GLU A 81 5.77 8.56 12.64
N LEU A 82 6.18 7.92 11.54
CA LEU A 82 7.12 8.50 10.59
C LEU A 82 6.54 9.73 9.87
N GLU A 83 5.27 9.69 9.48
CA GLU A 83 4.60 10.84 8.85
C GLU A 83 4.44 12.02 9.83
N ASN A 84 4.15 11.73 11.10
CA ASN A 84 4.12 12.75 12.15
C ASN A 84 5.51 13.36 12.40
N ALA A 85 6.55 12.54 12.44
CA ALA A 85 7.93 13.03 12.61
C ALA A 85 8.38 13.92 11.46
N GLN A 86 8.03 13.56 10.21
CA GLN A 86 8.27 14.42 9.04
C GLN A 86 7.53 15.75 9.13
N ARG A 87 6.24 15.74 9.49
CA ARG A 87 5.46 16.98 9.68
C ARG A 87 6.06 17.89 10.76
N ILE A 88 6.51 17.33 11.88
CA ILE A 88 7.16 18.09 12.94
C ILE A 88 8.45 18.74 12.43
N THR A 89 9.25 17.99 11.66
CA THR A 89 10.51 18.49 11.07
C THR A 89 10.23 19.63 10.08
N GLU A 90 9.24 19.47 9.19
CA GLU A 90 8.84 20.52 8.24
C GLU A 90 8.32 21.79 8.94
N LEU A 91 7.56 21.64 10.03
CA LEU A 91 7.08 22.78 10.82
C LEU A 91 8.23 23.49 11.54
N GLN A 92 9.21 22.75 12.07
CA GLN A 92 10.41 23.33 12.70
C GLN A 92 11.25 24.11 11.69
N ASP A 93 11.44 23.58 10.48
CA ASP A 93 12.14 24.27 9.39
C ASP A 93 11.41 25.55 8.95
N GLN A 94 10.07 25.52 8.90
CA GLN A 94 9.25 26.68 8.54
C GLN A 94 9.28 27.76 9.63
N LEU A 95 9.34 27.38 10.91
CA LEU A 95 9.48 28.32 12.02
C LEU A 95 10.89 28.93 12.08
N GLY A 96 11.94 28.14 11.91
CA GLY A 96 13.32 28.62 11.88
C GLY A 96 13.64 29.56 10.70
N ARG A 97 12.89 29.45 9.58
CA ARG A 97 12.96 30.40 8.45
C ARG A 97 12.17 31.70 8.66
N ARG A 98 11.28 31.77 9.65
CA ARG A 98 10.54 33.01 9.98
C ARG A 98 11.25 33.89 11.02
N GLU A 99 12.24 33.34 11.73
CA GLU A 99 13.02 34.05 12.75
C GLU A 99 14.35 34.65 12.21
N ASN A 100 14.66 34.45 10.91
CA ASN A 100 15.76 35.11 10.18
C ASN A 100 15.20 36.07 9.12
#